data_AF-A0A388NTN8-F1
#
_entry.id   AF-A0A388NTN8-F1
#
_cell.length_a   1.000
_cell.length_b   1.000
_cell.length_c   1.000
_cell.angle_alpha   90.00
_cell.angle_beta   90.00
_cell.angle_gamma   90.00
#
_symmetry.space_group_name_H-M   'P 1'
#
loop_
_entity.id
_entity.type
_entity.pdbx_description
1 polymer ?
#
loop_
_entity_poly.entity_id
_entity_poly.type
_entity_poly.pdbx_seq_one_letter_code
_entity_poly.pdbx_strand_id
1 'polypeptide(L)'
;MGAAIDESIGSLLRVHGVRLKKSLGQNFLGDPVWLNRIVAAAGVAATDTVLEIGAGAGSLTRPLAQAAQRVLAVEIDGRLLPVLRAVLAGLANVHLHHGDILEQDLGQLLAAAGLEAGAPYKVVANIPYYITAPILRMLLEAPQPPALLVLTVQYEVAQRLAAGPET
;
A
#
# COMPACT_ATOMS: atom_id res chain seq x y z
N MET A 1 -11.21 19.15 -2.86
CA MET A 1 -11.09 18.28 -1.66
C MET A 1 -9.71 17.64 -1.50
N GLY A 2 -8.87 17.56 -2.55
CA GLY A 2 -7.50 17.02 -2.45
C GLY A 2 -6.45 17.84 -1.75
N ALA A 3 -6.47 19.15 -1.99
CA ALA A 3 -5.53 20.07 -1.35
C ALA A 3 -5.57 19.99 0.18
N ALA A 4 -6.74 19.73 0.77
CA ALA A 4 -6.90 19.64 2.22
C ALA A 4 -6.26 18.39 2.85
N ILE A 5 -6.23 17.24 2.15
CA ILE A 5 -5.58 16.02 2.65
C ILE A 5 -4.06 16.16 2.54
N ASP A 6 -3.57 16.69 1.42
CA ASP A 6 -2.14 16.93 1.20
C ASP A 6 -1.58 18.01 2.14
N GLU A 7 -2.30 19.12 2.35
CA GLU A 7 -1.94 20.14 3.36
C GLU A 7 -1.94 19.58 4.78
N SER A 8 -2.90 18.70 5.11
CA SER A 8 -2.98 18.03 6.41
C SER A 8 -1.82 17.05 6.62
N ILE A 9 -1.46 16.24 5.60
CA ILE A 9 -0.35 15.29 5.68
C ILE A 9 0.99 16.02 5.75
N GLY A 10 1.18 17.05 4.91
CA GLY A 10 2.36 17.91 4.96
C GLY A 10 2.53 18.58 6.33
N SER A 11 1.43 19.01 6.95
CA SER A 11 1.43 19.52 8.32
C SER A 11 1.85 18.45 9.34
N LEU A 12 1.27 17.26 9.28
CA LEU A 12 1.60 16.15 10.18
C LEU A 12 3.06 15.71 10.04
N LEU A 13 3.58 15.62 8.81
CA LEU A 13 4.99 15.31 8.56
C LEU A 13 5.92 16.34 9.24
N ARG A 14 5.58 17.63 9.18
CA ARG A 14 6.33 18.69 9.88
C ARG A 14 6.23 18.57 11.40
N VAL A 15 5.04 18.37 11.94
CA VAL A 15 4.80 18.20 13.39
C VAL A 15 5.61 17.02 13.93
N HIS A 16 5.70 15.93 13.17
CA HIS A 16 6.46 14.74 13.55
C HIS A 16 7.94 14.77 13.11
N GLY A 17 8.41 15.89 12.54
CA GLY A 17 9.81 16.06 12.14
C GLY A 17 10.29 15.09 11.05
N VAL A 18 9.37 14.52 10.27
CA VAL A 18 9.69 13.49 9.27
C VAL A 18 10.27 14.15 8.02
N ARG A 19 11.50 13.75 7.69
CA ARG A 19 12.14 14.09 6.40
C ARG A 19 12.16 12.87 5.48
N LEU A 20 11.74 13.10 4.24
CA LEU A 20 11.71 12.10 3.17
C LEU A 20 13.10 11.50 2.97
N LYS A 21 13.18 10.16 2.94
CA LYS A 21 14.40 9.43 2.57
C LYS A 21 14.34 9.08 1.08
N LYS A 22 15.19 9.74 0.29
CA LYS A 22 15.43 9.35 -1.10
C LYS A 22 15.89 7.88 -1.23
N SER A 23 16.65 7.38 -0.25
CA SER A 23 17.12 6.00 -0.22
C SER A 23 16.00 4.95 -0.07
N LEU A 24 14.84 5.34 0.46
CA LEU A 24 13.66 4.49 0.55
C LEU A 24 12.70 4.69 -0.64
N GLY A 25 13.11 5.43 -1.68
CA GLY A 25 12.29 5.65 -2.88
C GLY A 25 10.95 6.34 -2.62
N GLN A 26 10.82 7.09 -1.53
CA GLN A 26 9.56 7.69 -1.10
C GLN A 26 9.05 8.72 -2.12
N ASN A 27 7.99 8.36 -2.84
CA ASN A 27 7.21 9.21 -3.73
C ASN A 27 5.75 9.22 -3.24
N PHE A 28 5.32 10.28 -2.56
CA PHE A 28 3.95 10.35 -2.08
C PHE A 28 2.98 10.75 -3.19
N LEU A 29 1.97 9.90 -3.40
CA LEU A 29 0.78 10.25 -4.18
C LEU A 29 -0.13 11.12 -3.32
N GLY A 30 -0.11 12.43 -3.56
CA GLY A 30 -0.98 13.40 -2.88
C GLY A 30 -2.24 13.77 -3.68
N ASP A 31 -2.24 13.55 -4.99
CA ASP A 31 -3.35 13.94 -5.87
C ASP A 31 -4.51 12.92 -5.80
N PRO A 32 -5.70 13.32 -5.32
CA PRO A 32 -6.84 12.43 -5.19
C PRO A 32 -7.34 11.86 -6.51
N VAL A 33 -7.09 12.53 -7.64
CA VAL A 33 -7.50 12.01 -8.95
C VAL A 33 -6.79 10.68 -9.20
N TRP A 34 -5.49 10.61 -8.91
CA TRP A 34 -4.71 9.39 -9.07
C TRP A 34 -5.02 8.35 -7.99
N LEU A 35 -5.19 8.78 -6.74
CA LEU A 35 -5.59 7.87 -5.66
C LEU A 35 -6.94 7.20 -5.96
N ASN A 36 -7.94 7.97 -6.39
CA ASN A 36 -9.26 7.44 -6.75
C ASN A 36 -9.18 6.50 -7.97
N ARG A 37 -8.33 6.80 -8.95
CA ARG A 37 -8.09 5.91 -10.09
C ARG A 37 -7.48 4.58 -9.67
N ILE A 38 -6.53 4.58 -8.73
CA ILE A 38 -5.93 3.36 -8.20
C ILE A 38 -6.98 2.51 -7.47
N VAL A 39 -7.76 3.12 -6.58
CA VAL A 39 -8.84 2.42 -5.85
C VAL A 39 -9.90 1.88 -6.80
N ALA A 40 -10.28 2.66 -7.82
CA ALA A 40 -11.23 2.21 -8.84
C ALA A 40 -10.68 1.06 -9.69
N ALA A 41 -9.42 1.11 -10.11
CA ALA A 41 -8.77 0.03 -10.85
C ALA A 41 -8.68 -1.27 -10.04
N ALA A 42 -8.55 -1.17 -8.72
CA ALA A 42 -8.57 -2.32 -7.82
C ALA A 42 -9.98 -2.92 -7.59
N GLY A 43 -11.04 -2.20 -8.00
CA GLY A 43 -12.42 -2.64 -7.84
C GLY A 43 -12.74 -3.07 -6.42
N VAL A 44 -12.23 -2.34 -5.42
CA VAL A 44 -12.32 -2.72 -4.00
C VAL A 44 -13.77 -2.70 -3.55
N ALA A 45 -14.25 -3.82 -3.02
CA ALA A 45 -15.58 -3.99 -2.46
C ALA A 45 -15.54 -3.99 -0.93
N ALA A 46 -16.69 -3.71 -0.30
CA ALA A 46 -16.84 -3.64 1.16
C ALA A 46 -16.61 -4.98 1.88
N THR A 47 -16.43 -6.07 1.14
CA THR A 47 -16.10 -7.42 1.63
C THR A 47 -14.63 -7.80 1.41
N ASP A 48 -13.85 -6.96 0.71
CA ASP A 48 -12.48 -7.29 0.36
C ASP A 48 -11.53 -7.04 1.54
N THR A 49 -10.52 -7.92 1.64
CA THR A 49 -9.28 -7.63 2.38
C THR A 49 -8.22 -7.12 1.41
N VAL A 50 -7.61 -5.98 1.75
CA VAL A 50 -6.55 -5.36 0.95
C VAL A 50 -5.24 -5.34 1.72
N LEU A 51 -4.16 -5.81 1.10
CA LEU A 51 -2.80 -5.57 1.53
C LEU A 51 -2.23 -4.35 0.81
N GLU A 52 -1.77 -3.36 1.55
CA GLU A 52 -1.00 -2.23 1.03
C GLU A 52 0.46 -2.34 1.47
N ILE A 53 1.37 -2.29 0.50
CA ILE A 53 2.82 -2.35 0.71
C ILE A 53 3.39 -0.94 0.54
N GLY A 54 4.05 -0.42 1.57
CA GLY A 54 4.58 0.94 1.57
C GLY A 54 3.47 1.97 1.78
N ALA A 55 2.73 1.85 2.89
CA ALA A 55 1.60 2.71 3.22
C ALA A 55 1.96 4.21 3.33
N GLY A 56 3.23 4.50 3.61
CA GLY A 56 3.73 5.84 3.61
C GLY A 56 3.08 6.69 4.70
N ALA A 57 2.60 7.88 4.32
CA ALA A 57 1.84 8.75 5.22
C ALA A 57 0.33 8.43 5.27
N GLY A 58 -0.14 7.41 4.54
CA GLY A 58 -1.53 6.96 4.59
C GLY A 58 -2.45 7.55 3.50
N SER A 59 -1.88 8.23 2.51
CA SER A 59 -2.64 8.88 1.43
C SER A 59 -3.49 7.89 0.63
N LEU A 60 -2.97 6.68 0.37
CA LEU A 60 -3.69 5.60 -0.31
C LEU A 60 -4.39 4.67 0.70
N THR A 61 -3.79 4.43 1.86
CA THR A 61 -4.40 3.63 2.94
C THR A 61 -5.79 4.11 3.32
N ARG A 62 -5.98 5.43 3.47
CA ARG A 62 -7.25 6.00 3.90
C ARG A 62 -8.40 5.72 2.91
N PRO A 63 -8.30 6.03 1.61
CA PRO A 63 -9.37 5.70 0.67
C PRO A 63 -9.56 4.19 0.48
N LEU A 64 -8.51 3.37 0.61
CA LEU A 64 -8.67 1.91 0.64
C LEU A 64 -9.51 1.46 1.84
N ALA A 65 -9.24 2.00 3.02
CA ALA A 65 -9.98 1.67 4.24
C ALA A 65 -11.44 2.14 4.20
N GLN A 66 -11.74 3.18 3.42
CA GLN A 66 -13.13 3.62 3.20
C GLN A 66 -13.91 2.68 2.28
N ALA A 67 -13.22 1.90 1.42
CA ALA A 67 -13.85 1.02 0.44
C ALA A 67 -13.83 -0.47 0.85
N ALA A 68 -12.80 -0.91 1.57
CA ALA A 68 -12.56 -2.31 1.92
C ALA A 68 -13.19 -2.71 3.26
N GLN A 69 -13.44 -4.02 3.44
CA GLN A 69 -13.75 -4.56 4.76
C GLN A 69 -12.57 -4.36 5.70
N ARG A 70 -11.35 -4.58 5.19
CA ARG A 70 -10.11 -4.59 5.94
C ARG A 70 -8.94 -4.13 5.09
N VAL A 71 -8.06 -3.35 5.69
CA VAL A 71 -6.76 -3.00 5.10
C VAL A 71 -5.64 -3.44 6.03
N LEU A 72 -4.68 -4.16 5.49
CA LEU A 72 -3.40 -4.46 6.12
C LEU A 72 -2.34 -3.56 5.47
N ALA A 73 -1.88 -2.56 6.20
CA ALA A 73 -0.89 -1.61 5.74
C ALA A 73 0.48 -1.99 6.30
N VAL A 74 1.47 -2.18 5.43
CA VAL A 74 2.86 -2.45 5.80
C VAL A 74 3.72 -1.24 5.48
N GLU A 75 4.47 -0.76 6.46
CA GLU A 75 5.41 0.35 6.31
C GLU A 75 6.76 -0.01 6.95
N ILE A 76 7.85 0.27 6.25
CA ILE A 76 9.22 -0.02 6.71
C ILE A 76 9.80 1.14 7.54
N ASP A 77 9.45 2.38 7.19
CA ASP A 77 9.93 3.59 7.83
C ASP A 77 9.13 3.90 9.09
N GLY A 78 9.66 3.44 10.23
CA GLY A 78 9.06 3.66 11.56
C GLY A 78 8.74 5.13 11.88
N ARG A 79 9.41 6.09 11.22
CA ARG A 79 9.17 7.54 11.39
C ARG A 79 7.84 8.00 10.82
N LEU A 80 7.28 7.26 9.86
CA LEU A 80 5.97 7.55 9.27
C LEU A 80 4.82 7.01 10.11
N LEU A 81 5.05 6.06 11.01
CA LEU A 81 4.00 5.43 11.81
C LEU A 81 3.18 6.44 12.66
N PRO A 82 3.77 7.46 13.31
CA PRO A 82 2.98 8.47 14.01
C PRO A 82 2.03 9.24 13.10
N VAL A 83 2.52 9.61 11.90
CA VAL A 83 1.74 10.33 10.88
C VAL A 83 0.63 9.43 10.36
N LEU A 84 0.97 8.19 10.00
CA LEU A 84 0.05 7.19 9.49
C LEU A 84 -1.06 6.89 10.51
N ARG A 85 -0.72 6.71 11.79
CA ARG A 85 -1.70 6.53 12.87
C ARG A 85 -2.62 7.74 13.03
N ALA A 86 -2.10 8.96 12.90
CA ALA A 86 -2.90 10.18 12.97
C ALA A 86 -3.87 10.30 11.77
N VAL A 87 -3.40 10.02 10.56
CA VAL A 87 -4.22 10.03 9.32
C VAL A 87 -5.32 8.97 9.36
N LEU A 88 -5.04 7.82 9.96
CA LEU A 88 -5.95 6.69 10.05
C LEU A 88 -6.81 6.69 11.33
N ALA A 89 -6.72 7.73 12.15
CA ALA A 89 -7.48 7.81 13.39
C ALA A 89 -9.00 7.67 13.11
N GLY A 90 -9.65 6.75 13.82
CA GLY A 90 -11.07 6.43 13.64
C GLY A 90 -11.38 5.34 12.61
N LEU A 91 -10.39 4.86 11.85
CA LEU A 91 -10.53 3.73 10.92
C LEU A 91 -10.14 2.43 11.60
N ALA A 92 -11.10 1.79 12.27
CA ALA A 92 -10.89 0.57 13.04
C ALA A 92 -10.56 -0.67 12.17
N ASN A 93 -10.78 -0.58 10.86
CA ASN A 93 -10.55 -1.66 9.90
C ASN A 93 -9.12 -1.68 9.30
N VAL A 94 -8.21 -0.86 9.81
CA VAL A 94 -6.81 -0.83 9.36
C VAL A 94 -5.90 -1.52 10.37
N HIS A 95 -5.22 -2.57 9.92
CA HIS A 95 -4.14 -3.25 10.63
C HIS A 95 -2.81 -2.71 10.13
N LEU A 96 -2.02 -2.11 11.03
CA LEU A 96 -0.73 -1.54 10.70
C LEU A 96 0.41 -2.46 11.15
N HIS A 97 1.25 -2.87 10.20
CA HIS A 97 2.48 -3.61 10.46
C HIS A 97 3.71 -2.75 10.16
N HIS A 98 4.65 -2.71 11.10
CA HIS A 98 5.96 -2.08 10.89
C HIS A 98 6.98 -3.16 10.54
N GLY A 99 7.50 -3.12 9.33
CA GLY A 99 8.53 -4.06 8.88
C GLY A 99 8.83 -3.97 7.39
N ASP A 100 9.93 -4.59 6.98
CA ASP A 100 10.19 -4.83 5.56
C ASP A 100 9.33 -6.01 5.11
N ILE A 101 8.44 -5.78 4.14
CA ILE A 101 7.56 -6.81 3.58
C ILE A 101 8.35 -8.01 3.04
N LEU A 102 9.56 -7.81 2.50
CA LEU A 102 10.39 -8.86 1.93
C LEU A 102 10.98 -9.80 2.99
N GLU A 103 10.94 -9.41 4.26
CA GLU A 103 11.40 -10.20 5.40
C GLU A 103 10.24 -10.83 6.18
N GLN A 104 8.99 -10.63 5.76
CA GLN A 104 7.81 -11.14 6.49
C GLN A 104 7.32 -12.47 5.93
N ASP A 105 6.76 -13.30 6.82
CA ASP A 105 5.87 -14.39 6.43
C ASP A 105 4.50 -13.80 6.07
N LEU A 106 4.18 -13.77 4.78
CA LEU A 106 2.94 -13.19 4.28
C LEU A 106 1.69 -13.90 4.82
N GLY A 107 1.75 -15.22 5.02
CA GLY A 107 0.63 -15.99 5.58
C GLY A 107 0.36 -15.62 7.03
N GLN A 108 1.41 -15.53 7.85
CA GLN A 108 1.29 -15.08 9.24
C GLN A 108 0.81 -13.63 9.34
N LEU A 109 1.30 -12.76 8.46
CA LEU A 109 0.91 -11.36 8.42
C LEU A 109 -0.58 -11.19 8.08
N LEU A 110 -1.07 -11.93 7.08
CA LEU A 110 -2.50 -11.94 6.71
C LEU A 110 -3.37 -12.55 7.81
N ALA A 111 -2.93 -13.65 8.43
CA ALA A 111 -3.64 -14.30 9.54
C ALA A 111 -3.72 -13.39 10.78
N ALA A 112 -2.64 -12.66 11.10
CA ALA A 112 -2.62 -11.68 12.19
C ALA A 112 -3.58 -10.49 11.93
N ALA A 113 -3.86 -10.18 10.67
CA ALA A 113 -4.89 -9.24 10.29
C ALA A 113 -6.31 -9.86 10.31
N GLY A 114 -6.46 -11.15 10.59
CA GLY A 114 -7.74 -11.85 10.65
C GLY A 114 -8.27 -12.30 9.28
N LEU A 115 -7.37 -12.52 8.30
CA LEU A 115 -7.72 -13.24 7.07
C LEU A 115 -7.66 -14.75 7.32
N GLU A 116 -8.74 -15.44 7.00
CA GLU A 116 -8.78 -16.90 7.08
C GLU A 116 -7.86 -17.53 6.02
N ALA A 117 -7.31 -18.70 6.32
CA ALA A 117 -6.45 -19.43 5.40
C ALA A 117 -7.19 -19.73 4.08
N GLY A 118 -6.60 -19.38 2.94
CA GLY A 118 -7.19 -19.57 1.61
C GLY A 118 -8.23 -18.52 1.20
N ALA A 119 -8.60 -17.56 2.08
CA ALA A 119 -9.51 -16.49 1.69
C ALA A 119 -8.85 -15.52 0.70
N PRO A 120 -9.57 -15.02 -0.32
CA PRO A 120 -8.99 -14.12 -1.30
C PRO A 120 -8.65 -12.76 -0.68
N TYR A 121 -7.56 -12.17 -1.15
CA TYR A 121 -7.17 -10.80 -0.83
C TYR A 121 -6.61 -10.11 -2.07
N LYS A 122 -6.60 -8.78 -2.05
CA LYS A 122 -6.04 -7.95 -3.12
C LYS A 122 -4.79 -7.24 -2.61
N VAL A 123 -3.83 -6.96 -3.48
CA VAL A 123 -2.72 -6.05 -3.17
C VAL A 123 -2.94 -4.77 -3.94
N VAL A 124 -2.95 -3.64 -3.23
CA VAL A 124 -3.06 -2.30 -3.81
C VAL A 124 -1.97 -1.44 -3.20
N ALA A 125 -1.00 -1.02 -4.00
CA ALA A 125 0.19 -0.38 -3.45
C ALA A 125 0.87 0.60 -4.40
N ASN A 126 1.40 1.68 -3.82
CA ASN A 126 2.38 2.53 -4.46
C ASN A 126 3.78 2.17 -3.99
N ILE A 127 4.33 1.13 -4.61
CA ILE A 127 5.53 0.48 -4.11
C ILE A 127 6.79 1.31 -4.41
N PRO A 128 7.82 1.24 -3.55
CA PRO A 128 9.12 1.82 -3.86
C PRO A 128 9.73 1.13 -5.09
N TYR A 129 10.07 1.92 -6.11
CA TYR A 129 10.37 1.39 -7.43
C TYR A 129 11.58 0.43 -7.48
N TYR A 130 12.55 0.63 -6.58
CA TYR A 130 13.78 -0.18 -6.52
C TYR A 130 13.55 -1.64 -6.05
N ILE A 131 12.40 -1.96 -5.45
CA ILE A 131 12.02 -3.31 -4.99
C ILE A 131 10.82 -3.90 -5.75
N THR A 132 10.47 -3.34 -6.92
CA THR A 132 9.33 -3.82 -7.70
C THR A 132 9.44 -5.32 -8.06
N ALA A 133 10.57 -5.74 -8.62
CA ALA A 133 10.79 -7.13 -9.02
C ALA A 133 10.74 -8.13 -7.85
N PRO A 134 11.45 -7.92 -6.72
CA PRO A 134 11.34 -8.83 -5.58
C PRO A 134 9.94 -8.84 -4.95
N ILE A 135 9.21 -7.71 -4.93
CA ILE A 135 7.81 -7.69 -4.48
C ILE A 135 6.93 -8.57 -5.38
N LEU A 136 7.00 -8.39 -6.70
CA LEU A 136 6.22 -9.20 -7.63
C LEU A 136 6.52 -10.67 -7.48
N ARG A 137 7.81 -11.04 -7.39
CA ARG A 137 8.22 -12.42 -7.20
C ARG A 137 7.63 -13.02 -5.92
N MET A 138 7.81 -12.34 -4.79
CA MET A 138 7.26 -12.78 -3.50
C MET A 138 5.73 -12.98 -3.56
N LEU A 139 5.00 -12.07 -4.19
CA LEU A 139 3.53 -12.14 -4.27
C LEU A 139 3.05 -13.25 -5.21
N LEU A 140 3.71 -13.44 -6.35
CA LEU A 140 3.32 -14.43 -7.36
C LEU A 140 3.78 -15.85 -7.01
N GLU A 141 4.88 -16.00 -6.26
CA GLU A 141 5.39 -17.29 -5.77
C GLU A 141 4.86 -17.65 -4.37
N ALA A 142 4.04 -16.80 -3.74
CA ALA A 142 3.45 -17.08 -2.44
C ALA A 142 2.55 -18.34 -2.49
N PRO A 143 2.51 -19.16 -1.42
CA PRO A 143 1.60 -20.31 -1.35
C PRO A 143 0.12 -19.93 -1.55
N GLN A 144 -0.25 -18.73 -1.09
CA GLN A 144 -1.54 -18.11 -1.32
C GLN A 144 -1.31 -16.80 -2.10
N PRO A 145 -1.30 -16.84 -3.45
CA PRO A 145 -1.12 -15.63 -4.24
C PRO A 145 -2.37 -14.72 -4.13
N PRO A 146 -2.20 -13.40 -4.31
CA PRO A 146 -3.33 -12.47 -4.28
C PRO A 146 -4.24 -12.66 -5.49
N ALA A 147 -5.54 -12.43 -5.28
CA ALA A 147 -6.55 -12.51 -6.34
C ALA A 147 -6.43 -11.37 -7.37
N LEU A 148 -5.85 -10.23 -6.96
CA LEU A 148 -5.60 -9.08 -7.82
C LEU A 148 -4.39 -8.29 -7.32
N LEU A 149 -3.55 -7.84 -8.26
CA LEU A 149 -2.45 -6.90 -8.03
C LEU A 149 -2.75 -5.58 -8.74
N VAL A 150 -2.84 -4.48 -8.00
CA VAL A 150 -2.87 -3.12 -8.55
C VAL A 150 -1.71 -2.34 -7.97
N LEU A 151 -0.66 -2.16 -8.77
CA LEU A 151 0.60 -1.58 -8.33
C LEU A 151 0.93 -0.37 -9.21
N THR A 152 1.37 0.73 -8.59
CA THR A 152 2.06 1.79 -9.33
C THR A 152 3.56 1.50 -9.36
N VAL A 153 4.11 1.50 -10.56
CA VAL A 153 5.52 1.18 -10.84
C VAL A 153 6.08 2.20 -11.82
N GLN A 154 7.40 2.17 -12.05
CA GLN A 154 7.99 2.96 -13.13
C GLN A 154 7.37 2.57 -14.48
N TYR A 155 7.15 3.56 -15.34
CA TYR A 155 6.50 3.37 -16.62
C TYR A 155 7.21 2.30 -17.47
N GLU A 156 8.55 2.32 -17.50
CA GLU A 156 9.36 1.34 -18.23
C GLU A 156 9.20 -0.09 -17.66
N VAL A 157 8.98 -0.21 -16.35
CA VAL A 157 8.69 -1.49 -15.71
C VAL A 157 7.29 -1.97 -16.09
N ALA A 158 6.28 -1.09 -16.06
CA ALA A 158 4.93 -1.42 -16.52
C ALA A 158 4.92 -1.88 -17.99
N GLN A 159 5.67 -1.19 -18.86
CA GLN A 159 5.80 -1.56 -20.26
C GLN A 159 6.41 -2.96 -20.42
N ARG A 160 7.45 -3.30 -19.66
CA ARG A 160 8.07 -4.63 -19.67
C ARG A 160 7.14 -5.73 -19.14
N LEU A 161 6.33 -5.43 -18.12
CA LEU A 161 5.37 -6.40 -17.58
C LEU A 161 4.18 -6.64 -18.52
N ALA A 162 3.81 -5.63 -19.31
CA ALA A 162 2.76 -5.71 -20.33
C ALA A 162 3.28 -6.16 -21.69
N ALA A 163 4.59 -6.35 -21.84
CA ALA A 163 5.24 -6.79 -23.06
C ALA A 163 4.80 -8.23 -23.39
N GLY A 164 4.60 -8.50 -24.68
CA GLY A 164 4.36 -9.87 -25.16
C GLY A 164 5.65 -10.68 -25.17
N PRO A 165 5.59 -11.99 -25.46
CA PRO A 165 6.74 -12.91 -25.44
C PRO A 165 7.92 -12.56 -26.37
N GLU A 166 7.84 -11.48 -27.16
CA GLU A 166 8.80 -11.13 -28.21
C GLU A 166 9.21 -9.64 -28.21
N THR A 167 9.08 -8.94 -27.08
CA THR A 167 9.39 -7.49 -26.94
C THR A 167 10.35 -7.18 -25.79
#